data_AF-A0A1I0QAC8-F1
#
_entry.id   AF-A0A1I0QAC8-F1
#
_cell.length_a   1.000
_cell.length_b   1.000
_cell.length_c   1.000
_cell.angle_alpha   90.00
_cell.angle_beta   90.00
_cell.angle_gamma   90.00
#
_symmetry.space_group_name_H-M   'P 1'
#
loop_
_entity.id
_entity.type
_entity.pdbx_description
1 polymer ?
#
loop_
_entity_poly.entity_id
_entity_poly.type
_entity_poly.pdbx_seq_one_letter_code
_entity_poly.pdbx_strand_id
1 'polypeptide(L)'
;MFFSNGQTGAVVVESVVINQGNKIRLLSQYCLCTITYLCTLMNDILTNWKEKAIEQQKANKQFLQKLQTKKGRGVEKKLPDLHDEAFSHIDCLQCAGCCKTISPRFKAPDIKRAAKYVGMKETAFIDTYLKMDEDGDYVVTTAPCPFLDAENYCSIYDARPGDCQNYPYTDSYDFVKRPNITFLNSTICPAVFYVLEKLKDIVK
;
A
#
# COMPACT_ATOMS: atom_id res chain seq x y z
N MET A 1 42.97 0.09 24.79
CA MET A 1 43.44 0.82 23.59
C MET A 1 42.34 0.77 22.53
N PHE A 2 42.34 1.77 21.65
CA PHE A 2 41.21 2.36 20.89
C PHE A 2 40.62 1.53 19.72
N PHE A 3 39.28 1.64 19.55
CA PHE A 3 38.44 1.89 18.34
C PHE A 3 38.52 1.09 16.99
N SER A 4 37.37 0.48 16.63
CA SER A 4 36.50 0.54 15.41
C SER A 4 36.99 0.57 13.93
N ASN A 5 36.11 -0.02 13.08
CA ASN A 5 35.84 0.12 11.61
C ASN A 5 36.57 -0.90 10.70
N GLY A 6 35.98 -1.61 9.72
CA GLY A 6 34.75 -1.45 8.92
C GLY A 6 35.12 -1.17 7.45
N GLN A 7 34.81 -2.07 6.49
CA GLN A 7 34.57 -1.84 5.03
C GLN A 7 34.61 -3.15 4.21
N THR A 8 33.45 -3.65 3.75
CA THR A 8 32.92 -3.60 2.35
C THR A 8 33.69 -4.44 1.32
N GLY A 9 33.07 -5.56 0.93
CA GLY A 9 33.50 -6.41 -0.18
C GLY A 9 33.20 -5.77 -1.53
N ALA A 10 34.23 -5.64 -2.35
CA ALA A 10 34.12 -5.29 -3.75
C ALA A 10 33.89 -6.56 -4.57
N VAL A 11 32.76 -6.62 -5.29
CA VAL A 11 32.55 -7.62 -6.35
C VAL A 11 33.36 -7.18 -7.56
N VAL A 12 34.37 -7.97 -7.88
CA VAL A 12 35.24 -7.81 -9.05
C VAL A 12 34.40 -8.11 -10.29
N VAL A 13 34.28 -7.15 -11.21
CA VAL A 13 33.78 -7.41 -12.57
C VAL A 13 34.95 -7.26 -13.51
N GLU A 14 35.32 -8.36 -14.16
CA GLU A 14 36.46 -8.48 -15.06
C GLU A 14 36.46 -7.39 -16.13
N SER A 15 37.57 -6.67 -16.21
CA SER A 15 37.84 -5.70 -17.26
C SER A 15 38.33 -6.45 -18.50
N VAL A 16 37.50 -6.54 -19.53
CA VAL A 16 37.95 -6.99 -20.86
C VAL A 16 38.84 -5.90 -21.45
N VAL A 17 40.15 -6.14 -21.43
CA VAL A 17 41.17 -5.30 -22.07
C VAL A 17 41.18 -5.61 -23.55
N ILE A 18 40.79 -4.65 -24.39
CA ILE A 18 41.09 -4.66 -25.83
C ILE A 18 41.99 -3.47 -26.12
N ASN A 19 43.27 -3.75 -26.37
CA ASN A 19 44.28 -2.75 -26.70
C ASN A 19 44.65 -2.85 -28.18
N GLN A 20 44.52 -1.70 -28.86
CA GLN A 20 45.49 -1.09 -29.80
C GLN A 20 44.80 -0.51 -31.05
N GLY A 21 44.81 0.82 -31.14
CA GLY A 21 44.38 1.52 -32.36
C GLY A 21 44.01 2.99 -32.19
N ASN A 22 44.87 3.79 -31.55
CA ASN A 22 45.04 5.24 -31.76
C ASN A 22 43.79 6.08 -32.13
N LYS A 23 42.97 6.42 -31.11
CA LYS A 23 42.24 7.71 -31.02
C LYS A 23 41.54 7.78 -29.66
N ILE A 24 42.07 8.61 -28.76
CA ILE A 24 41.37 9.00 -27.54
C ILE A 24 40.21 9.89 -27.98
N ARG A 25 39.02 9.29 -28.15
CA ARG A 25 37.75 10.02 -28.10
C ARG A 25 37.18 9.85 -26.71
N LEU A 26 37.01 10.96 -26.01
CA LEU A 26 36.13 11.08 -24.84
C LEU A 26 34.76 10.50 -25.20
N LEU A 27 34.53 9.24 -24.84
CA LEU A 27 33.22 8.62 -24.94
C LEU A 27 32.67 8.47 -23.52
N SER A 28 31.75 9.40 -23.25
CA SER A 28 30.52 9.12 -22.52
C SER A 28 30.62 9.05 -21.00
N GLN A 29 30.90 10.21 -20.40
CA GLN A 29 30.32 10.60 -19.11
C GLN A 29 28.77 10.63 -19.14
N TYR A 30 28.17 10.46 -20.32
CA TYR A 30 26.73 10.34 -20.56
C TYR A 30 26.16 8.94 -20.27
N CYS A 31 26.96 7.88 -20.17
CA CYS A 31 26.43 6.51 -20.02
C CYS A 31 26.07 6.15 -18.57
N LEU A 32 26.73 6.76 -17.58
CA LEU A 32 26.41 6.56 -16.16
C LEU A 32 25.24 7.43 -15.69
N CYS A 33 25.02 8.58 -16.35
CA CYS A 33 23.91 9.47 -16.04
C CYS A 33 22.58 8.94 -16.59
N THR A 34 22.58 8.15 -17.67
CA THR A 34 21.35 7.56 -18.23
C THR A 34 20.80 6.40 -17.40
N ILE A 35 21.66 5.64 -16.72
CA ILE A 35 21.23 4.54 -15.84
C ILE A 35 20.60 5.10 -14.56
N THR A 36 21.14 6.21 -14.02
CA THR A 36 20.49 6.96 -12.94
C THR A 36 19.25 7.74 -13.40
N TYR A 37 19.21 8.26 -14.64
CA TYR A 37 18.03 8.94 -15.20
C TYR A 37 16.83 7.99 -15.42
N LEU A 38 17.08 6.75 -15.83
CA LEU A 38 16.02 5.74 -15.97
C LEU A 38 15.48 5.27 -14.62
N CYS A 39 16.33 5.26 -13.59
CA CYS A 39 15.93 4.96 -12.21
C CYS A 39 15.22 6.14 -11.51
N THR A 40 15.29 7.35 -12.08
CA THR A 40 14.64 8.58 -11.57
C THR A 40 13.39 9.00 -12.35
N LEU A 41 12.85 8.14 -13.21
CA LEU A 41 11.39 8.09 -13.45
C LEU A 41 10.71 7.48 -12.22
N MET A 42 10.99 8.08 -11.08
CA MET A 42 10.36 7.81 -9.80
C MET A 42 8.91 8.23 -9.96
N ASN A 43 8.02 7.25 -9.82
CA ASN A 43 6.59 7.34 -10.02
C ASN A 43 6.01 8.67 -9.48
N ASP A 44 5.82 9.68 -10.35
CA ASP A 44 5.41 11.05 -10.00
C ASP A 44 4.12 11.08 -9.16
N ILE A 45 3.27 10.07 -9.35
CA ILE A 45 2.02 9.89 -8.60
C ILE A 45 2.25 9.81 -7.08
N LEU A 46 3.30 9.12 -6.62
CA LEU A 46 3.51 8.88 -5.18
C LEU A 46 4.19 10.05 -4.45
N THR A 47 4.81 10.97 -5.18
CA THR A 47 5.37 12.20 -4.60
C THR A 47 4.25 13.11 -4.10
N ASN A 48 4.28 13.45 -2.80
CA ASN A 48 3.26 14.27 -2.12
C ASN A 48 1.84 13.73 -2.36
N TRP A 49 1.70 12.40 -2.39
CA TRP A 49 0.43 11.74 -2.71
C TRP A 49 -0.69 12.13 -1.73
N LYS A 50 -0.35 12.42 -0.47
CA LYS A 50 -1.34 12.70 0.58
C LYS A 50 -2.01 14.06 0.34
N GLU A 51 -1.22 15.08 0.01
CA GLU A 51 -1.70 16.40 -0.37
C GLU A 51 -2.55 16.30 -1.64
N LYS A 52 -2.02 15.62 -2.67
CA LYS A 52 -2.74 15.37 -3.92
C LYS A 52 -4.06 14.64 -3.68
N ALA A 53 -4.10 13.64 -2.79
CA ALA A 53 -5.32 12.88 -2.48
C ALA A 53 -6.40 13.75 -1.82
N ILE A 54 -5.99 14.65 -0.92
CA ILE A 54 -6.91 15.59 -0.26
C ILE A 54 -7.46 16.59 -1.27
N GLU A 55 -6.60 17.20 -2.09
CA GLU A 55 -7.00 18.15 -3.14
C GLU A 55 -7.95 17.52 -4.17
N GLN A 56 -7.67 16.28 -4.56
CA GLN A 56 -8.45 15.55 -5.56
C GLN A 56 -9.67 14.82 -4.98
N GLN A 57 -9.95 14.90 -3.69
CA GLN A 57 -10.98 14.06 -3.04
C GLN A 57 -12.36 14.16 -3.72
N LYS A 58 -12.79 15.37 -4.07
CA LYS A 58 -14.06 15.59 -4.79
C LYS A 58 -14.04 14.98 -6.19
N ALA A 59 -12.94 15.13 -6.93
CA ALA A 59 -12.77 14.55 -8.25
C ALA A 59 -12.74 13.02 -8.20
N ASN A 60 -12.06 12.43 -7.21
CA ASN A 60 -12.02 10.99 -6.96
C ASN A 60 -13.42 10.43 -6.73
N LYS A 61 -14.21 11.10 -5.87
CA LYS A 61 -15.60 10.70 -5.62
C LYS A 61 -16.45 10.73 -6.88
N GLN A 62 -16.36 11.80 -7.69
CA GLN A 62 -17.10 11.91 -8.95
C GLN A 62 -16.68 10.85 -9.97
N PHE A 63 -15.37 10.58 -10.08
CA PHE A 63 -14.85 9.53 -10.95
C PHE A 63 -15.38 8.15 -10.56
N LEU A 64 -15.31 7.79 -9.27
CA LEU A 64 -15.82 6.52 -8.77
C LEU A 64 -17.34 6.38 -8.95
N GLN A 65 -18.09 7.48 -8.84
CA GLN A 65 -19.52 7.51 -9.17
C GLN A 65 -19.79 7.28 -10.66
N LYS A 66 -18.97 7.86 -11.56
CA LYS A 66 -19.03 7.61 -13.01
C LYS A 66 -18.80 6.13 -13.33
N LEU A 67 -17.94 5.44 -12.58
CA LEU A 67 -17.71 3.99 -12.73
C LEU A 67 -18.92 3.13 -12.32
N GLN A 68 -19.90 3.66 -11.59
CA GLN A 68 -21.15 2.92 -11.31
C GLN A 68 -22.07 2.79 -12.53
N THR A 69 -21.74 3.48 -13.62
CA THR A 69 -22.49 3.44 -14.88
C THR A 69 -21.89 2.44 -15.86
N LYS A 70 -22.41 2.41 -17.10
CA LYS A 70 -21.84 1.61 -18.20
C LYS A 70 -20.34 1.88 -18.43
N LYS A 71 -19.82 3.05 -18.02
CA LYS A 71 -18.41 3.41 -18.16
C LYS A 71 -17.46 2.60 -17.27
N GLY A 72 -17.92 2.04 -16.14
CA GLY A 72 -17.07 1.20 -15.28
C GLY A 72 -17.12 -0.29 -15.60
N ARG A 73 -17.86 -0.69 -16.63
CA ARG A 73 -17.96 -2.11 -17.01
C ARG A 73 -16.60 -2.66 -17.42
N GLY A 74 -16.13 -3.71 -16.75
CA GLY A 74 -14.89 -4.38 -17.07
C GLY A 74 -13.65 -3.77 -16.41
N VAL A 75 -13.81 -2.69 -15.62
CA VAL A 75 -12.69 -2.05 -14.92
C VAL A 75 -12.07 -2.98 -13.88
N GLU A 76 -12.86 -3.88 -13.29
CA GLU A 76 -12.40 -4.89 -12.34
C GLU A 76 -11.28 -5.77 -12.90
N LYS A 77 -11.22 -5.96 -14.22
CA LYS A 77 -10.20 -6.77 -14.87
C LYS A 77 -8.82 -6.10 -14.90
N LYS A 78 -8.75 -4.80 -14.61
CA LYS A 78 -7.50 -4.02 -14.56
C LYS A 78 -6.96 -3.89 -13.14
N LEU A 79 -7.79 -4.17 -12.14
CA LEU A 79 -7.45 -3.97 -10.73
C LEU A 79 -6.28 -4.85 -10.24
N PRO A 80 -6.20 -6.16 -10.57
CA PRO A 80 -5.07 -6.99 -10.14
C PRO A 80 -3.71 -6.48 -10.64
N ASP A 81 -3.62 -6.15 -11.94
CA ASP A 81 -2.37 -5.63 -12.53
C ASP A 81 -1.94 -4.30 -11.88
N LEU A 82 -2.91 -3.40 -11.62
CA LEU A 82 -2.64 -2.13 -10.96
C LEU A 82 -2.31 -2.28 -9.46
N HIS A 83 -2.89 -3.29 -8.80
CA HIS A 83 -2.55 -3.65 -7.43
C HIS A 83 -1.09 -4.08 -7.35
N ASP A 84 -0.68 -5.04 -8.20
CA ASP A 84 0.70 -5.53 -8.24
C ASP A 84 1.69 -4.40 -8.55
N GLU A 85 1.34 -3.52 -9.50
CA GLU A 85 2.13 -2.34 -9.81
C GLU A 85 2.27 -1.41 -8.59
N ALA A 86 1.17 -1.12 -7.87
CA ALA A 86 1.19 -0.29 -6.68
C ALA A 86 2.10 -0.86 -5.58
N PHE A 87 1.99 -2.15 -5.29
CA PHE A 87 2.75 -2.81 -4.24
C PHE A 87 4.20 -3.12 -4.62
N SER A 88 4.58 -2.97 -5.90
CA SER A 88 5.99 -2.90 -6.29
C SER A 88 6.70 -1.63 -5.80
N HIS A 89 5.95 -0.59 -5.41
CA HIS A 89 6.46 0.69 -4.94
C HIS A 89 6.12 1.01 -3.48
N ILE A 90 5.17 0.27 -2.90
CA ILE A 90 4.54 0.60 -1.62
C ILE A 90 4.69 -0.57 -0.66
N ASP A 91 5.27 -0.28 0.51
CA ASP A 91 5.30 -1.20 1.64
C ASP A 91 4.36 -0.71 2.75
N CYS A 92 3.39 -1.56 3.11
CA CYS A 92 2.40 -1.28 4.16
C CYS A 92 3.05 -0.98 5.51
N LEU A 93 4.19 -1.61 5.82
CA LEU A 93 4.89 -1.45 7.09
C LEU A 93 5.56 -0.06 7.23
N GLN A 94 5.71 0.69 6.14
CA GLN A 94 6.26 2.05 6.20
C GLN A 94 5.31 3.05 6.86
N CYS A 95 3.99 2.87 6.69
CA CYS A 95 3.00 3.82 7.21
C CYS A 95 2.05 3.24 8.24
N ALA A 96 1.62 1.97 8.07
CA ALA A 96 0.50 1.37 8.79
C ALA A 96 -0.72 2.30 8.91
N GLY A 97 -0.99 3.09 7.86
CA GLY A 97 -2.00 4.14 7.88
C GLY A 97 -3.37 3.61 8.29
N CYS A 98 -3.81 2.49 7.70
CA CYS A 98 -5.07 1.86 8.04
C CYS A 98 -5.11 1.34 9.48
N CYS A 99 -4.06 0.70 9.99
CA CYS A 99 -4.00 0.22 11.37
C CYS A 99 -3.99 1.36 12.40
N LYS A 100 -3.55 2.55 12.01
CA LYS A 100 -3.49 3.74 12.88
C LYS A 100 -4.80 4.53 12.91
N THR A 101 -5.57 4.52 11.83
CA THR A 101 -6.70 5.45 11.66
C THR A 101 -8.04 4.79 11.37
N ILE A 102 -8.07 3.54 10.90
CA ILE A 102 -9.29 2.83 10.52
C ILE A 102 -9.57 1.74 11.55
N SER A 103 -10.84 1.63 11.95
CA SER A 103 -11.33 0.53 12.76
C SER A 103 -11.98 -0.52 11.85
N PRO A 104 -11.39 -1.71 11.67
CA PRO A 104 -11.98 -2.77 10.85
C PRO A 104 -13.15 -3.41 11.59
N ARG A 105 -14.12 -3.93 10.84
CA ARG A 105 -15.17 -4.76 11.40
C ARG A 105 -14.68 -6.17 11.68
N PHE A 106 -15.10 -6.71 12.82
CA PHE A 106 -14.97 -8.10 13.22
C PHE A 106 -16.31 -8.84 13.11
N LYS A 107 -16.41 -9.79 12.18
CA LYS A 107 -17.57 -10.70 12.11
C LYS A 107 -17.39 -11.85 13.10
N ALA A 108 -18.45 -12.60 13.41
CA ALA A 108 -18.37 -13.74 14.32
C ALA A 108 -17.24 -14.75 13.98
N PRO A 109 -16.99 -15.13 12.71
CA PRO A 109 -15.86 -15.98 12.37
C PRO A 109 -14.48 -15.33 12.62
N ASP A 110 -14.39 -14.01 12.51
CA ASP A 110 -13.16 -13.24 12.79
C ASP A 110 -12.90 -13.20 14.30
N ILE A 111 -13.93 -12.92 15.10
CA ILE A 111 -13.85 -12.93 16.58
C ILE A 111 -13.38 -14.29 17.07
N LYS A 112 -14.00 -15.36 16.59
CA LYS A 112 -13.61 -16.74 16.95
C LYS A 112 -12.15 -17.04 16.61
N ARG A 113 -11.70 -16.65 15.41
CA ARG A 113 -10.32 -16.90 14.95
C ARG A 113 -9.31 -16.06 15.75
N ALA A 114 -9.57 -14.77 15.93
CA ALA A 114 -8.70 -13.86 16.68
C ALA A 114 -8.63 -14.24 18.17
N ALA A 115 -9.76 -14.51 18.82
CA ALA A 115 -9.83 -14.95 20.21
C ALA A 115 -9.03 -16.25 20.43
N LYS A 116 -9.21 -17.24 19.53
CA LYS A 116 -8.42 -18.48 19.56
C LYS A 116 -6.92 -18.20 19.42
N TYR A 117 -6.55 -17.30 18.50
CA TYR A 117 -5.14 -16.96 18.25
C TYR A 117 -4.46 -16.35 19.48
N VAL A 118 -5.15 -15.48 20.21
CA VAL A 118 -4.63 -14.87 21.45
C VAL A 118 -4.86 -15.72 22.72
N GLY A 119 -5.46 -16.91 22.59
CA GLY A 119 -5.70 -17.80 23.73
C GLY A 119 -6.82 -17.38 24.67
N MET A 120 -7.83 -16.63 24.19
CA MET A 120 -8.93 -16.11 24.98
C MET A 120 -10.29 -16.72 24.58
N LYS A 121 -11.26 -16.67 25.51
CA LYS A 121 -12.67 -16.92 25.18
C LYS A 121 -13.21 -15.76 24.33
N GLU A 122 -14.14 -16.05 23.42
CA GLU A 122 -14.74 -15.04 22.52
C GLU A 122 -15.34 -13.85 23.29
N THR A 123 -16.07 -14.11 24.38
CA THR A 123 -16.64 -13.04 25.22
C THR A 123 -15.56 -12.13 25.81
N ALA A 124 -14.49 -12.70 26.36
CA ALA A 124 -13.38 -11.94 26.92
C ALA A 124 -12.63 -11.14 25.84
N PHE A 125 -12.51 -11.68 24.63
CA PHE A 125 -11.93 -10.97 23.50
C PHE A 125 -12.77 -9.75 23.12
N ILE A 126 -14.09 -9.90 23.05
CA ILE A 126 -15.02 -8.81 22.78
C ILE A 126 -14.87 -7.74 23.86
N ASP A 127 -14.99 -8.11 25.13
CA ASP A 127 -14.94 -7.17 26.26
C ASP A 127 -13.61 -6.41 26.34
N THR A 128 -12.51 -7.03 25.92
CA THR A 128 -11.16 -6.44 25.99
C THR A 128 -10.86 -5.53 24.79
N TYR A 129 -11.20 -5.97 23.58
CA TYR A 129 -10.70 -5.34 22.35
C TYR A 129 -11.77 -4.70 21.46
N LEU A 130 -13.04 -5.08 21.62
CA LEU A 130 -14.11 -4.70 20.70
C LEU A 130 -15.23 -3.92 21.39
N LYS A 131 -15.94 -3.14 20.61
CA LYS A 131 -17.20 -2.49 20.96
C LYS A 131 -18.15 -2.56 19.78
N MET A 132 -19.44 -2.45 20.03
CA MET A 132 -20.43 -2.31 18.97
C MET A 132 -20.47 -0.84 18.53
N ASP A 133 -20.43 -0.57 17.23
CA ASP A 133 -20.62 0.77 16.68
C ASP A 133 -22.10 1.08 16.39
N GLU A 134 -22.36 2.24 15.80
CA GLU A 134 -23.71 2.72 15.48
C GLU A 134 -24.41 1.87 14.40
N ASP A 135 -23.63 1.16 13.58
CA ASP A 135 -24.12 0.27 12.53
C ASP A 135 -24.35 -1.17 13.04
N GLY A 136 -24.09 -1.43 14.32
CA GLY A 136 -24.24 -2.74 14.95
C GLY A 136 -23.08 -3.70 14.67
N ASP A 137 -21.95 -3.19 14.17
CA ASP A 137 -20.77 -3.96 13.85
C ASP A 137 -19.78 -3.95 15.03
N TYR A 138 -19.09 -5.07 15.26
CA TYR A 138 -18.01 -5.11 16.25
C TYR A 138 -16.74 -4.48 15.67
N VAL A 139 -16.22 -3.45 16.31
CA VAL A 139 -15.05 -2.68 15.89
C VAL A 139 -14.07 -2.52 17.05
N VAL A 140 -12.80 -2.18 16.80
CA VAL A 140 -11.83 -2.01 17.89
C VAL A 140 -12.19 -0.82 18.79
N THR A 141 -11.87 -0.93 20.08
CA THR A 141 -12.19 0.08 21.09
C THR A 141 -11.36 1.36 20.95
N THR A 142 -10.09 1.23 20.54
CA THR A 142 -9.10 2.31 20.45
C THR A 142 -8.51 2.46 19.04
N ALA A 143 -8.03 3.67 18.75
CA ALA A 143 -7.15 3.97 17.62
C ALA A 143 -5.86 4.62 18.16
N PRO A 144 -4.64 4.18 17.76
CA PRO A 144 -4.34 3.06 16.85
C PRO A 144 -4.91 1.70 17.30
N CYS A 145 -4.99 0.75 16.36
CA CYS A 145 -5.46 -0.60 16.60
C CYS A 145 -4.68 -1.23 17.77
N PRO A 146 -5.34 -1.91 18.73
CA PRO A 146 -4.68 -2.51 19.90
C PRO A 146 -3.71 -3.65 19.52
N PHE A 147 -3.80 -4.16 18.30
CA PHE A 147 -2.92 -5.21 17.78
C PHE A 147 -1.73 -4.66 16.97
N LEU A 148 -1.60 -3.33 16.86
CA LEU A 148 -0.48 -2.68 16.16
C LEU A 148 0.65 -2.38 17.16
N ASP A 149 1.87 -2.80 16.86
CA ASP A 149 3.07 -2.47 17.65
C ASP A 149 3.78 -1.18 17.19
N ALA A 150 4.89 -0.84 17.84
CA ALA A 150 5.66 0.37 17.55
C ALA A 150 6.38 0.31 16.19
N GLU A 151 6.66 -0.89 15.71
CA GLU A 151 7.35 -1.19 14.46
C GLU A 151 6.37 -1.43 13.28
N ASN A 152 5.08 -1.12 13.47
CA ASN A 152 3.99 -1.28 12.51
C ASN A 152 3.59 -2.73 12.17
N TYR A 153 4.01 -3.72 12.95
CA TYR A 153 3.54 -5.10 12.80
C TYR A 153 2.23 -5.33 13.53
N CYS A 154 1.44 -6.27 13.00
CA CYS A 154 0.20 -6.71 13.61
C CYS A 154 0.43 -7.98 14.42
N SER A 155 0.16 -7.93 15.72
CA SER A 155 0.31 -9.09 16.62
C SER A 155 -0.64 -10.25 16.30
N ILE A 156 -1.72 -10.00 15.54
CA ILE A 156 -2.67 -11.01 15.08
C ILE A 156 -2.72 -11.12 13.54
N TYR A 157 -1.62 -10.85 12.83
CA TYR A 157 -1.62 -10.75 11.36
C TYR A 157 -2.30 -11.94 10.65
N ASP A 158 -2.00 -13.18 11.07
CA ASP A 158 -2.59 -14.39 10.49
C ASP A 158 -4.05 -14.64 10.90
N ALA A 159 -4.51 -13.99 11.97
CA ALA A 159 -5.86 -14.08 12.50
C ALA A 159 -6.70 -12.81 12.28
N ARG A 160 -6.16 -11.80 11.58
CA ARG A 160 -6.79 -10.49 11.34
C ARG A 160 -8.19 -10.64 10.71
N PRO A 161 -9.13 -9.71 10.96
CA PRO A 161 -10.47 -9.80 10.42
C PRO A 161 -10.47 -9.69 8.89
N GLY A 162 -11.54 -10.18 8.24
CA GLY A 162 -11.65 -10.17 6.78
C GLY A 162 -11.44 -8.77 6.17
N ASP A 163 -11.92 -7.73 6.83
CA ASP A 163 -11.75 -6.36 6.35
C ASP A 163 -10.27 -5.91 6.35
N CYS A 164 -9.45 -6.39 7.30
CA CYS A 164 -8.00 -6.16 7.30
C CYS A 164 -7.26 -7.00 6.26
N GLN A 165 -7.72 -8.23 5.98
CA GLN A 165 -7.09 -9.10 4.98
C GLN A 165 -7.25 -8.54 3.57
N ASN A 166 -8.42 -7.96 3.29
CA ASN A 166 -8.77 -7.49 1.96
C ASN A 166 -8.43 -6.01 1.75
N TYR A 167 -8.16 -5.22 2.79
CA TYR A 167 -7.71 -3.83 2.62
C TYR A 167 -6.37 -3.79 1.87
N PRO A 168 -6.20 -2.94 0.83
CA PRO A 168 -7.05 -1.80 0.44
C PRO A 168 -8.12 -2.07 -0.64
N TYR A 169 -8.45 -3.33 -0.89
CA TYR A 169 -9.42 -3.83 -1.89
C TYR A 169 -9.02 -3.58 -3.35
N THR A 170 -7.80 -3.07 -3.60
CA THR A 170 -7.33 -2.58 -4.91
C THR A 170 -7.25 -3.63 -6.00
N ASP A 171 -7.32 -4.91 -5.66
CA ASP A 171 -7.32 -6.09 -6.54
C ASP A 171 -8.72 -6.65 -6.83
N SER A 172 -9.77 -6.09 -6.21
CA SER A 172 -11.12 -6.66 -6.19
C SER A 172 -12.19 -5.68 -6.68
N TYR A 173 -13.32 -6.22 -7.16
CA TYR A 173 -14.45 -5.38 -7.58
C TYR A 173 -14.98 -4.47 -6.46
N ASP A 174 -14.74 -4.79 -5.18
CA ASP A 174 -15.14 -3.94 -4.06
C ASP A 174 -14.54 -2.53 -4.13
N PHE A 175 -13.36 -2.38 -4.74
CA PHE A 175 -12.71 -1.07 -4.97
C PHE A 175 -13.61 -0.10 -5.74
N VAL A 176 -14.26 -0.58 -6.80
CA VAL A 176 -15.15 0.26 -7.61
C VAL A 176 -16.58 0.23 -7.07
N LYS A 177 -17.04 -0.91 -6.54
CA LYS A 177 -18.41 -1.09 -6.02
C LYS A 177 -18.71 -0.20 -4.81
N ARG A 178 -17.69 0.23 -4.06
CA ARG A 178 -17.84 1.02 -2.83
C ARG A 178 -17.23 2.41 -2.97
N PRO A 179 -17.79 3.28 -3.84
CA PRO A 179 -17.17 4.55 -4.21
C PRO A 179 -16.90 5.44 -2.98
N ASN A 180 -17.81 5.45 -2.01
CA ASN A 180 -17.65 6.26 -0.80
C ASN A 180 -16.46 5.81 0.07
N ILE A 181 -16.27 4.50 0.23
CA ILE A 181 -15.17 3.95 1.02
C ILE A 181 -13.85 4.17 0.28
N THR A 182 -13.83 3.93 -1.04
CA THR A 182 -12.61 4.03 -1.84
C THR A 182 -12.05 5.44 -1.90
N PHE A 183 -12.87 6.48 -2.08
CA PHE A 183 -12.34 7.85 -2.11
C PHE A 183 -11.81 8.28 -0.73
N LEU A 184 -12.42 7.83 0.37
CA LEU A 184 -11.92 8.09 1.73
C LEU A 184 -10.61 7.35 1.98
N ASN A 185 -10.53 6.08 1.57
CA ASN A 185 -9.30 5.29 1.68
C ASN A 185 -8.16 5.89 0.83
N SER A 186 -8.47 6.61 -0.25
CA SER A 186 -7.45 7.29 -1.07
C SER A 186 -6.67 8.36 -0.31
N THR A 187 -7.21 8.91 0.78
CA THR A 187 -6.50 9.87 1.64
C THR A 187 -5.74 9.19 2.78
N ILE A 188 -5.85 7.87 2.92
CA ILE A 188 -5.25 7.06 4.00
C ILE A 188 -4.16 6.14 3.45
N CYS A 189 -4.38 5.54 2.29
CA CYS A 189 -3.49 4.55 1.71
C CYS A 189 -2.92 5.03 0.36
N PRO A 190 -1.59 5.08 0.20
CA PRO A 190 -0.96 5.46 -1.06
C PRO A 190 -1.33 4.50 -2.21
N ALA A 191 -1.57 3.21 -1.93
CA ALA A 191 -1.93 2.25 -2.96
C ALA A 191 -3.32 2.52 -3.54
N VAL A 192 -4.27 2.94 -2.69
CA VAL A 192 -5.61 3.34 -3.16
C VAL A 192 -5.51 4.58 -4.05
N PHE A 193 -4.74 5.59 -3.62
CA PHE A 193 -4.51 6.78 -4.42
C PHE A 193 -3.87 6.43 -5.77
N TYR A 194 -2.80 5.63 -5.75
CA TYR A 194 -2.09 5.19 -6.94
C TYR A 194 -3.00 4.51 -7.96
N VAL A 195 -3.76 3.51 -7.51
CA VAL A 195 -4.67 2.75 -8.37
C VAL A 195 -5.78 3.65 -8.93
N LEU A 196 -6.30 4.61 -8.14
CA LEU A 196 -7.26 5.58 -8.65
C LEU A 196 -6.69 6.46 -9.77
N GLU A 197 -5.49 7.00 -9.60
CA GLU A 197 -4.86 7.84 -10.62
C GLU A 197 -4.64 7.04 -11.92
N LYS A 198 -4.09 5.82 -11.81
CA LYS A 198 -3.88 4.95 -12.98
C LYS A 198 -5.18 4.55 -13.66
N LEU A 199 -6.25 4.32 -12.90
CA LEU A 199 -7.56 4.02 -13.47
C LEU A 199 -8.15 5.21 -14.25
N LYS A 200 -7.94 6.45 -13.79
CA LYS A 200 -8.41 7.64 -14.54
C LYS A 200 -7.74 7.74 -15.91
N ASP A 201 -6.47 7.38 -16.01
CA ASP A 201 -5.73 7.39 -17.29
C ASP A 201 -6.27 6.34 -18.28
N ILE A 202 -6.70 5.18 -17.77
CA ILE A 202 -7.29 4.09 -18.56
C ILE A 202 -8.73 4.43 -18.97
N VAL A 203 -9.53 4.98 -18.06
CA VAL A 203 -10.95 5.25 -18.24
C VAL A 203 -11.18 6.73 -18.56
N LYS A 204 -10.88 7.13 -19.80
CA LYS A 204 -11.19 8.48 -20.31
C LYS A 204 -12.72 8.68 -20.49
#